data_AF-A0A3T1AV08-F1
#
_entry.id   AF-A0A3T1AV08-F1
#
_cell.length_a   1.000
_cell.length_b   1.000
_cell.length_c   1.000
_cell.angle_alpha   90.00
_cell.angle_beta   90.00
_cell.angle_gamma   90.00
#
_symmetry.space_group_name_H-M   'P 1'
#
loop_
_entity.id
_entity.type
_entity.pdbx_description
1 polymer ?
#
loop_
_entity_poly.entity_id
_entity_poly.type
_entity_poly.pdbx_seq_one_letter_code
_entity_poly.pdbx_strand_id
1 'polypeptide(L)'
;MTFDVPPGMPVPPRLPAPPVGEMSNSALADLVRAGGPFRGKAVFELGDRAATDDDAATVLGELTALPVVRDDRFHLVTLAWAAIVALLTAGTPHARQVAYQAFAGLPDSEQRDLLLYLHCDRIEDARP
;
A
#
# COMPACT_ATOMS: atom_id res chain seq x y z
N MET A 1 -11.25 6.44 21.46
CA MET A 1 -11.88 5.14 21.80
C MET A 1 -10.77 4.21 22.23
N THR A 2 -10.59 4.02 23.53
CA THR A 2 -9.62 3.11 24.13
C THR A 2 -10.25 1.72 24.11
N PHE A 3 -9.63 0.76 23.42
CA PHE A 3 -10.06 -0.63 23.51
C PHE A 3 -9.77 -1.13 24.93
N ASP A 4 -10.81 -1.22 25.74
CA ASP A 4 -10.74 -1.79 27.08
C ASP A 4 -10.62 -3.31 26.93
N VAL A 5 -9.40 -3.84 27.10
CA VAL A 5 -9.15 -5.27 27.05
C VAL A 5 -9.71 -5.88 28.34
N PRO A 6 -10.64 -6.85 28.27
CA PRO A 6 -11.23 -7.42 29.48
C PRO A 6 -10.14 -8.02 30.39
N PRO A 7 -10.21 -7.81 31.71
CA PRO A 7 -9.18 -8.26 32.64
C PRO A 7 -9.09 -9.80 32.61
N GLY A 8 -7.89 -10.32 32.35
CA GLY A 8 -7.59 -11.76 32.38
C GLY A 8 -7.26 -12.41 31.03
N MET A 9 -7.37 -11.69 29.90
CA MET A 9 -6.80 -12.20 28.65
C MET A 9 -5.29 -11.96 28.59
N PRO A 10 -4.46 -12.96 28.25
CA PRO A 10 -3.05 -12.73 28.00
C PRO A 10 -2.91 -11.74 26.86
N VAL A 11 -2.23 -10.62 27.12
CA VAL A 11 -1.81 -9.69 26.07
C VAL A 11 -0.99 -10.50 25.06
N PRO A 12 -1.38 -10.55 23.78
CA PRO A 12 -0.60 -11.24 22.78
C PRO A 12 0.84 -10.74 22.84
N PRO A 13 1.86 -11.63 22.82
CA PRO A 13 3.24 -11.19 22.85
C PRO A 13 3.46 -10.21 21.69
N ARG A 14 3.96 -9.00 22.01
CA ARG A 14 4.36 -8.03 21.00
C ARG A 14 5.50 -8.66 20.21
N LEU A 15 5.22 -9.11 18.99
CA LEU A 15 6.27 -9.55 18.07
C LEU A 15 7.24 -8.38 17.86
N PRO A 16 8.56 -8.61 17.89
CA PRO A 16 9.52 -7.56 17.56
C PRO A 16 9.22 -7.04 16.15
N ALA A 17 9.23 -5.72 16.00
CA ALA A 17 8.99 -5.12 14.70
C ALA A 17 10.13 -5.53 13.74
N PRO A 18 9.82 -6.03 12.52
CA PRO A 18 10.84 -6.34 11.54
C PRO A 18 11.57 -5.04 11.10
N PRO A 19 12.87 -5.12 10.80
CA PRO A 19 13.67 -3.97 10.36
C PRO A 19 13.40 -3.67 8.87
N VAL A 20 12.17 -3.21 8.54
CA VAL A 20 11.72 -3.02 7.15
C VAL A 20 12.67 -2.17 6.30
N GLY A 21 13.34 -1.17 6.90
CA GLY A 21 14.30 -0.30 6.20
C GLY A 21 15.57 -1.02 5.71
N GLU A 22 15.88 -2.19 6.27
CA GLU A 22 17.06 -2.99 5.91
C GLU A 22 16.68 -4.20 5.03
N MET A 23 15.39 -4.50 4.90
CA MET A 23 14.91 -5.66 4.16
C MET A 23 14.98 -5.43 2.64
N SER A 24 15.15 -6.50 1.87
CA SER A 24 15.03 -6.46 0.41
C SER A 24 13.59 -6.23 -0.03
N ASN A 25 13.38 -5.76 -1.26
CA ASN A 25 12.04 -5.58 -1.84
C ASN A 25 11.25 -6.90 -1.86
N SER A 26 11.91 -8.02 -2.14
CA SER A 26 11.31 -9.36 -2.07
C SER A 26 10.83 -9.73 -0.66
N ALA A 27 11.62 -9.44 0.37
CA ALA A 27 11.25 -9.74 1.75
C ALA A 27 10.11 -8.82 2.24
N LEU A 28 10.07 -7.57 1.78
CA LEU A 28 8.94 -6.67 2.01
C LEU A 28 7.67 -7.20 1.33
N ALA A 29 7.76 -7.65 0.08
CA ALA A 29 6.65 -8.26 -0.63
C ALA A 29 6.10 -9.50 0.09
N ASP A 30 6.97 -10.33 0.68
CA ASP A 30 6.56 -11.50 1.44
C ASP A 30 5.82 -11.12 2.74
N LEU A 31 6.23 -10.03 3.42
CA LEU A 31 5.46 -9.49 4.56
C LEU A 31 4.06 -9.03 4.15
N VAL A 32 3.92 -8.44 2.96
CA VAL A 32 2.62 -8.02 2.43
C VAL A 32 1.75 -9.24 2.12
N ARG A 33 2.30 -10.22 1.39
CA ARG A 33 1.61 -11.48 1.05
C ARG A 33 1.15 -12.26 2.27
N ALA A 34 1.94 -12.24 3.35
CA ALA A 34 1.59 -12.90 4.60
C ALA A 34 0.38 -12.28 5.31
N GLY A 35 -0.03 -11.05 4.96
CA GLY A 35 -1.19 -10.38 5.56
C GLY A 35 -1.03 -10.02 7.05
N GLY A 36 0.19 -10.14 7.58
CA GLY A 36 0.49 -9.91 8.99
C GLY A 36 0.37 -8.43 9.41
N PRO A 37 0.59 -8.13 10.69
CA PRO A 37 0.46 -6.77 11.24
C PRO A 37 1.44 -5.74 10.64
N PHE A 38 2.48 -6.20 9.94
CA PHE A 38 3.51 -5.33 9.35
C PHE A 38 3.33 -5.06 7.85
N ARG A 39 2.28 -5.61 7.21
CA ARG A 39 2.03 -5.46 5.77
C ARG A 39 1.93 -3.99 5.34
N GLY A 40 1.23 -3.15 6.10
CA GLY A 40 1.11 -1.73 5.80
C GLY A 40 2.46 -1.04 5.83
N LYS A 41 3.29 -1.34 6.84
CA LYS A 41 4.66 -0.81 6.96
C LYS A 41 5.54 -1.22 5.78
N ALA A 42 5.38 -2.46 5.30
CA ALA A 42 6.10 -2.94 4.13
C ALA A 42 5.65 -2.25 2.83
N VAL A 43 4.35 -1.97 2.67
CA VAL A 43 3.81 -1.18 1.55
C VAL A 43 4.37 0.25 1.55
N PHE A 44 4.40 0.91 2.72
CA PHE A 44 4.97 2.26 2.82
C PHE A 44 6.45 2.29 2.50
N GLU A 45 7.23 1.34 3.02
CA GLU A 45 8.66 1.24 2.72
C GLU A 45 8.93 1.04 1.22
N LEU A 46 8.16 0.16 0.54
CA LEU A 46 8.25 0.01 -0.91
C LEU A 46 7.87 1.30 -1.65
N GLY A 47 6.88 2.03 -1.13
CA GLY A 47 6.47 3.33 -1.65
C GLY A 47 7.57 4.39 -1.57
N ASP A 48 8.23 4.49 -0.42
CA ASP A 48 9.35 5.41 -0.22
C ASP A 48 10.52 5.09 -1.16
N ARG A 49 10.80 3.80 -1.38
CA ARG A 49 11.87 3.35 -2.31
C ARG A 49 11.54 3.58 -3.77
N ALA A 50 10.26 3.56 -4.16
CA ALA A 50 9.83 3.71 -5.55
C ALA A 50 10.28 5.03 -6.19
N ALA A 51 10.65 6.04 -5.39
CA ALA A 51 11.22 7.29 -5.86
C ALA A 51 12.62 7.14 -6.49
N THR A 52 13.38 6.10 -6.12
CA THR A 52 14.75 5.87 -6.61
C THR A 52 15.02 4.42 -7.06
N ASP A 53 14.05 3.52 -6.91
CA ASP A 53 14.16 2.10 -7.24
C ASP A 53 12.94 1.61 -8.03
N ASP A 54 13.14 1.35 -9.32
CA ASP A 54 12.10 0.87 -10.24
C ASP A 54 11.62 -0.56 -9.91
N ASP A 55 12.47 -1.39 -9.28
CA ASP A 55 12.07 -2.72 -8.81
C ASP A 55 11.05 -2.59 -7.67
N ALA A 56 11.30 -1.68 -6.71
CA ALA A 56 10.36 -1.40 -5.63
C ALA A 56 9.01 -0.90 -6.17
N ALA A 57 9.03 -0.01 -7.18
CA ALA A 57 7.81 0.45 -7.84
C ALA A 57 7.05 -0.70 -8.52
N THR A 58 7.76 -1.57 -9.24
CA THR A 58 7.17 -2.74 -9.92
C THR A 58 6.51 -3.69 -8.93
N VAL A 59 7.26 -4.08 -7.90
CA VAL A 59 6.78 -4.96 -6.83
C VAL A 59 5.55 -4.37 -6.15
N LEU A 60 5.58 -3.07 -5.82
CA LEU A 60 4.44 -2.40 -5.20
C LEU A 60 3.19 -2.43 -6.09
N GLY A 61 3.35 -2.21 -7.39
CA GLY A 61 2.29 -2.34 -8.38
C GLY A 61 1.66 -3.73 -8.42
N GLU A 62 2.48 -4.79 -8.46
CA GLU A 62 1.99 -6.18 -8.45
C GLU A 62 1.19 -6.51 -7.18
N LEU A 63 1.64 -6.00 -6.03
CA LEU A 63 0.97 -6.23 -4.75
C LEU A 63 -0.44 -5.63 -4.70
N THR A 64 -0.71 -4.55 -5.45
CA THR A 64 -2.05 -3.93 -5.50
C THR A 64 -3.14 -4.88 -6.03
N ALA A 65 -2.77 -5.93 -6.77
CA ALA A 65 -3.71 -6.92 -7.28
C ALA A 65 -4.11 -7.98 -6.25
N LEU A 66 -3.38 -8.09 -5.13
CA LEU A 66 -3.62 -9.14 -4.13
C LEU A 66 -4.86 -8.85 -3.27
N PRO A 67 -5.73 -9.84 -2.99
CA PRO A 67 -6.89 -9.65 -2.11
C PRO A 67 -6.53 -9.08 -0.74
N VAL A 68 -5.40 -9.53 -0.16
CA VAL A 68 -4.89 -9.05 1.14
C VAL A 68 -4.49 -7.57 1.15
N VAL A 69 -4.36 -6.94 -0.02
CA VAL A 69 -4.06 -5.51 -0.18
C VAL A 69 -5.30 -4.74 -0.64
N ARG A 70 -6.13 -5.35 -1.50
CA ARG A 70 -7.38 -4.74 -2.01
C ARG A 70 -8.48 -4.68 -0.95
N ASP A 71 -8.63 -5.74 -0.19
CA ASP A 71 -9.71 -5.88 0.80
C ASP A 71 -9.29 -5.32 2.18
N ASP A 72 -8.00 -5.01 2.34
CA ASP A 72 -7.46 -4.44 3.56
C ASP A 72 -7.80 -2.95 3.67
N ARG A 73 -8.95 -2.69 4.27
CA ARG A 73 -9.52 -1.35 4.46
C ARG A 73 -9.17 -0.80 5.83
N PHE A 74 -8.56 0.39 5.83
CA PHE A 74 -8.46 1.23 7.01
C PHE A 74 -9.27 2.52 6.76
N HIS A 75 -10.45 2.62 7.35
CA HIS A 75 -11.47 3.61 6.99
C HIS A 75 -11.89 3.54 5.52
N LEU A 76 -11.83 4.66 4.79
CA LEU A 76 -12.22 4.77 3.38
C LEU A 76 -11.11 4.37 2.41
N VAL A 77 -9.89 4.13 2.90
CA VAL A 77 -8.71 3.90 2.05
C VAL A 77 -8.31 2.43 2.17
N THR A 78 -8.20 1.76 1.03
CA THR A 78 -7.62 0.41 0.96
C THR A 78 -6.10 0.50 0.94
N LEU A 79 -5.41 -0.57 1.35
CA LEU A 79 -3.97 -0.62 1.22
C LEU A 79 -3.52 -0.56 -0.26
N ALA A 80 -4.36 -1.02 -1.18
CA ALA A 80 -4.17 -0.83 -2.63
C ALA A 80 -4.18 0.65 -3.03
N TRP A 81 -5.09 1.46 -2.48
CA TRP A 81 -5.09 2.91 -2.73
C TRP A 81 -3.84 3.58 -2.16
N ALA A 82 -3.43 3.22 -0.95
CA ALA A 82 -2.20 3.75 -0.36
C ALA A 82 -0.97 3.44 -1.24
N ALA A 83 -0.89 2.24 -1.80
CA ALA A 83 0.16 1.84 -2.74
C ALA A 83 0.12 2.66 -4.04
N ILE A 84 -1.06 2.87 -4.64
CA ILE A 84 -1.21 3.69 -5.86
C ILE A 84 -0.81 5.14 -5.60
N VAL A 85 -1.24 5.72 -4.47
CA VAL A 85 -0.85 7.08 -4.07
C VAL A 85 0.67 7.18 -3.89
N ALA A 86 1.29 6.20 -3.22
CA ALA A 86 2.74 6.19 -3.06
C ALA A 86 3.49 6.15 -4.40
N LEU A 87 3.02 5.35 -5.37
CA LEU A 87 3.58 5.33 -6.73
C LEU A 87 3.41 6.67 -7.47
N LEU A 88 2.27 7.35 -7.29
CA LEU A 88 2.05 8.69 -7.86
C LEU A 88 2.97 9.73 -7.22
N THR A 89 3.17 9.68 -5.90
CA THR A 89 4.05 10.57 -5.13
C THR A 89 5.52 10.36 -5.49
N ALA A 90 5.95 9.12 -5.74
CA ALA A 90 7.31 8.81 -6.20
C ALA A 90 7.68 9.58 -7.48
N GLY A 91 6.70 9.86 -8.35
CA GLY A 91 6.82 10.85 -9.41
C GLY A 91 7.71 10.47 -10.60
N THR A 92 8.43 9.34 -10.54
CA THR A 92 9.24 8.84 -11.66
C THR A 92 8.34 8.39 -12.82
N PRO A 93 8.81 8.46 -14.08
CA PRO A 93 8.01 7.98 -15.22
C PRO A 93 7.56 6.52 -15.07
N HIS A 94 8.43 5.66 -14.54
CA HIS A 94 8.13 4.25 -14.30
C HIS A 94 7.08 4.08 -13.20
N ALA A 95 7.26 4.70 -12.03
CA ALA A 95 6.30 4.61 -10.93
C ALA A 95 4.91 5.12 -11.36
N ARG A 96 4.86 6.20 -12.16
CA ARG A 96 3.59 6.71 -12.72
C ARG A 96 2.93 5.72 -13.67
N GLN A 97 3.71 5.09 -14.57
CA GLN A 97 3.17 4.05 -15.45
C GLN A 97 2.59 2.88 -14.65
N VAL A 98 3.31 2.43 -13.62
CA VAL A 98 2.84 1.36 -12.73
C VAL A 98 1.59 1.79 -11.97
N ALA A 99 1.51 3.03 -11.48
CA ALA A 99 0.32 3.57 -10.84
C ALA A 99 -0.90 3.55 -11.76
N TYR A 100 -0.74 3.91 -13.04
CA TYR A 100 -1.83 3.90 -14.02
C TYR A 100 -2.31 2.47 -14.31
N GLN A 101 -1.40 1.51 -14.39
CA GLN A 101 -1.74 0.11 -14.56
C GLN A 101 -2.49 -0.45 -13.34
N ALA A 102 -1.99 -0.16 -12.13
CA ALA A 102 -2.64 -0.56 -10.89
C ALA A 102 -4.04 0.07 -10.76
N PHE A 103 -4.18 1.37 -11.07
CA PHE A 103 -5.45 2.07 -11.12
C PHE A 103 -6.43 1.44 -12.11
N ALA A 104 -6.00 1.16 -13.35
CA ALA A 104 -6.82 0.51 -14.36
C ALA A 104 -7.27 -0.91 -13.97
N GLY A 105 -6.53 -1.56 -13.06
CA GLY A 105 -6.88 -2.85 -12.50
C GLY A 105 -8.00 -2.79 -11.44
N LEU A 106 -8.34 -1.61 -10.90
CA LEU A 106 -9.40 -1.44 -9.90
C LEU A 106 -10.81 -1.55 -10.51
N PRO A 107 -11.83 -1.98 -9.73
CA PRO A 107 -13.23 -1.86 -10.17
C PRO A 107 -13.61 -0.40 -10.43
N ASP A 108 -14.49 -0.16 -11.40
CA ASP A 108 -14.92 1.19 -11.79
C ASP A 108 -15.43 2.06 -10.62
N SER A 109 -16.08 1.45 -9.63
CA SER A 109 -16.49 2.16 -8.42
C SER A 109 -15.31 2.65 -7.60
N GLU A 110 -14.29 1.80 -7.41
CA GLU A 110 -13.09 2.18 -6.65
C GLU A 110 -12.21 3.16 -7.43
N GLN A 111 -12.15 3.06 -8.76
CA GLN A 111 -11.50 4.06 -9.61
C GLN A 111 -12.13 5.44 -9.40
N ARG A 112 -13.46 5.54 -9.44
CA ARG A 112 -14.18 6.80 -9.20
C ARG A 112 -13.94 7.35 -7.80
N ASP A 113 -13.99 6.50 -6.79
CA ASP A 113 -13.82 6.94 -5.41
C ASP A 113 -12.37 7.39 -5.14
N LEU A 114 -11.38 6.74 -5.76
CA LEU A 114 -9.97 7.15 -5.68
C LEU A 114 -9.71 8.48 -6.40
N LEU A 115 -10.30 8.69 -7.59
CA LEU A 115 -10.22 9.97 -8.30
C LEU A 115 -10.84 11.11 -7.48
N LEU A 116 -11.98 10.86 -6.84
CA LEU A 116 -12.61 11.82 -5.93
C LEU A 116 -11.70 12.14 -4.73
N TYR A 117 -11.06 11.12 -4.16
CA TYR A 117 -10.08 11.28 -3.08
C TYR A 117 -8.86 12.11 -3.52
N LEU A 118 -8.37 11.91 -4.74
CA LEU A 118 -7.24 12.66 -5.33
C LEU A 118 -7.64 14.05 -5.84
N HIS A 119 -8.92 14.40 -5.81
CA HIS A 119 -9.47 15.65 -6.34
C HIS A 119 -9.12 15.90 -7.82
N CYS A 120 -9.15 14.86 -8.65
CA CYS A 120 -8.87 14.96 -10.08
C CYS A 120 -9.84 14.13 -10.94
N ASP A 121 -10.04 14.52 -12.19
CA ASP A 121 -10.94 13.82 -13.13
C ASP A 121 -10.25 12.63 -13.81
N ARG A 122 -8.91 12.65 -13.87
CA ARG A 122 -8.08 11.63 -14.52
C ARG A 122 -6.87 11.30 -13.66
N ILE A 123 -6.42 10.06 -13.72
CA ILE A 123 -5.29 9.60 -12.91
C ILE A 123 -3.98 10.26 -13.34
N GLU A 124 -3.85 10.68 -14.61
CA GLU A 124 -2.67 11.36 -15.13
C GLU A 124 -2.51 12.80 -14.58
N ASP A 125 -3.63 13.40 -14.17
CA ASP A 125 -3.69 14.73 -13.58
C ASP A 125 -3.37 14.72 -12.09
N ALA A 126 -3.36 13.53 -11.46
CA ALA A 126 -3.08 13.39 -10.04
C ALA A 126 -1.71 13.99 -9.66
N ARG A 127 -1.72 14.81 -8.61
CA ARG A 127 -0.56 15.42 -7.94
C ARG A 127 -0.78 15.34 -6.42
N PRO A 128 -0.78 14.11 -5.86
CA PRO A 128 -0.93 13.90 -4.42
C PRO A 128 0.22 14.52 -3.61
#